data_AF-A0A1M7PND5-F1
#
_entry.id   AF-A0A1M7PND5-F1
#
_cell.length_a   1.000
_cell.length_b   1.000
_cell.length_c   1.000
_cell.angle_alpha   90.00
_cell.angle_beta   90.00
_cell.angle_gamma   90.00
#
_symmetry.space_group_name_H-M   'P 1'
#
loop_
_entity.id
_entity.type
_entity.pdbx_description
1 polymer ?
#
loop_
_entity_poly.entity_id
_entity_poly.type
_entity_poly.pdbx_seq_one_letter_code
_entity_poly.pdbx_strand_id
1 'polypeptide(L)'
;MNKLIKVLLVVTIGVCSIFILIGIVSFSSISKTENQLPIEMIAFNSLSDEESDLIPASPKDSIVKNIPVNNEIKKSISKTYNKDKVYSVTFNHTETDTTGNLVIFVGLDKKTVVGSKYQPK
;
A
#
# COMPACT_ATOMS: atom_id res chain seq x y z
N MET A 1 -31.57 -54.38 7.59
CA MET A 1 -31.28 -52.94 7.73
C MET A 1 -32.47 -52.14 7.22
N ASN A 2 -33.17 -51.44 8.13
CA ASN A 2 -34.49 -50.87 7.88
C ASN A 2 -34.36 -49.73 6.87
N LYS A 3 -35.31 -49.60 5.93
CA LYS A 3 -35.31 -48.56 4.88
C LYS A 3 -35.11 -47.15 5.48
N LEU A 4 -35.67 -46.92 6.66
CA LEU A 4 -35.50 -45.71 7.48
C LEU A 4 -34.05 -45.42 7.89
N ILE A 5 -33.28 -46.44 8.27
CA ILE A 5 -31.88 -46.29 8.71
C ILE A 5 -30.99 -45.87 7.53
N LYS A 6 -31.27 -46.39 6.33
CA LYS A 6 -30.54 -46.00 5.09
C LYS A 6 -30.81 -44.54 4.72
N VAL A 7 -32.05 -44.08 4.83
CA VAL A 7 -32.42 -42.70 4.51
C VAL A 7 -31.76 -41.72 5.49
N LEU A 8 -31.76 -42.04 6.79
CA LEU A 8 -31.12 -41.20 7.80
C LEU A 8 -29.61 -41.05 7.54
N LEU A 9 -28.91 -42.14 7.19
CA LEU A 9 -27.48 -42.10 6.88
C LEU A 9 -27.17 -41.21 5.68
N VAL A 10 -27.95 -41.30 4.60
CA VAL A 10 -27.73 -40.50 3.38
C VAL A 10 -27.94 -39.01 3.64
N VAL A 11 -28.98 -38.65 4.41
CA VAL A 11 -29.26 -37.25 4.78
C VAL A 11 -28.12 -36.68 5.63
N THR A 12 -27.65 -37.44 6.62
CA THR A 12 -26.58 -36.98 7.53
C THR A 12 -25.26 -36.77 6.76
N ILE A 13 -24.91 -37.68 5.85
CA ILE A 13 -23.69 -37.56 5.02
C ILE A 13 -23.76 -36.35 4.08
N GLY A 14 -24.94 -36.10 3.48
CA GLY A 14 -25.16 -34.94 2.62
C GLY A 14 -24.98 -33.61 3.36
N VAL A 15 -25.52 -33.50 4.58
CA VAL A 15 -25.39 -32.30 5.42
C VAL A 15 -23.94 -32.08 5.86
N CYS A 16 -23.23 -33.14 6.30
CA CYS A 16 -21.82 -33.02 6.67
C CYS A 16 -20.92 -32.57 5.51
N SER A 17 -21.21 -33.02 4.28
CA SER A 17 -20.44 -32.65 3.08
C SER A 17 -20.54 -31.15 2.77
N ILE A 18 -21.69 -30.54 3.04
CA ILE A 18 -21.92 -29.09 2.86
C ILE A 18 -21.09 -28.27 3.86
N PHE A 19 -20.99 -28.71 5.12
CA PHE A 19 -20.19 -28.02 6.13
C PHE A 19 -18.68 -28.07 5.84
N ILE A 20 -18.19 -29.17 5.27
CA ILE A 20 -16.78 -29.32 4.86
C ILE A 20 -16.43 -28.33 3.74
N LEU A 21 -17.32 -28.15 2.76
CA LEU A 21 -17.11 -27.20 1.66
C LEU A 21 -17.04 -25.75 2.14
N ILE A 22 -17.86 -25.36 3.12
CA ILE A 22 -17.86 -24.00 3.68
C ILE A 22 -16.56 -23.72 4.47
N GLY A 23 -16.03 -24.73 5.19
CA GLY A 23 -14.79 -24.59 5.96
C GLY A 23 -13.54 -24.35 5.10
N ILE A 24 -13.48 -24.93 3.90
CA ILE A 24 -12.31 -24.78 3.00
C ILE A 24 -12.23 -23.34 2.45
N VAL A 25 -13.36 -22.70 2.15
CA VAL A 25 -13.38 -21.35 1.59
C VAL A 25 -12.88 -20.31 2.60
N SER A 26 -13.19 -20.47 3.89
CA SER A 26 -12.80 -19.54 4.96
C SER A 26 -11.30 -19.53 5.31
N PHE A 27 -10.53 -20.56 4.95
CA PHE A 27 -9.10 -20.63 5.31
C PHE A 27 -8.16 -20.00 4.26
N SER A 28 -8.69 -19.63 3.09
CA SER A 28 -7.91 -19.06 1.97
C SER A 28 -7.60 -17.56 2.14
N SER A 29 -8.22 -16.88 3.10
CA SER A 29 -8.11 -15.43 3.27
C SER A 29 -7.00 -15.01 4.23
N ILE A 30 -6.00 -15.87 4.47
CA ILE A 30 -4.77 -15.42 5.12
C ILE A 30 -3.99 -14.60 4.08
N SER A 31 -4.32 -13.32 4.01
CA SER A 31 -3.59 -12.35 3.21
C SER A 31 -2.13 -12.43 3.64
N LYS A 32 -1.28 -12.96 2.76
CA LYS A 32 0.17 -12.88 2.89
C LYS A 32 0.50 -11.41 3.05
N THR A 33 0.75 -10.98 4.29
CA THR A 33 1.53 -9.79 4.56
C THR A 33 2.92 -10.11 4.04
N GLU A 34 3.15 -9.93 2.73
CA GLU A 34 4.51 -9.74 2.24
C GLU A 34 5.13 -8.68 3.16
N ASN A 35 6.37 -8.89 3.59
CA ASN A 35 7.15 -7.89 4.32
C ASN A 35 7.37 -6.68 3.41
N GLN A 36 6.32 -5.89 3.22
CA GLN A 36 6.34 -4.71 2.39
C GLN A 36 7.19 -3.68 3.11
N LEU A 37 8.19 -3.16 2.41
CA LEU A 37 8.99 -2.06 2.91
C LEU A 37 8.06 -0.91 3.33
N PRO A 38 8.37 -0.21 4.43
CA PRO A 38 7.67 1.02 4.77
C PRO A 38 7.67 1.99 3.58
N ILE A 39 6.58 2.73 3.39
CA ILE A 39 6.42 3.66 2.25
C ILE A 39 7.53 4.71 2.24
N GLU A 40 7.97 5.11 3.43
CA GLU A 40 9.09 6.01 3.67
C GLU A 40 10.40 5.47 3.07
N MET A 41 10.65 4.17 3.23
CA MET A 41 11.82 3.50 2.68
C MET A 41 11.74 3.37 1.16
N ILE A 42 10.53 3.15 0.63
CA ILE A 42 10.30 3.09 -0.81
C ILE A 42 10.54 4.46 -1.46
N ALA A 43 10.08 5.53 -0.80
CA ALA A 43 10.37 6.90 -1.22
C ALA A 43 11.88 7.20 -1.14
N PHE A 44 12.54 6.83 -0.03
CA PHE A 44 13.96 7.08 0.17
C PHE A 44 14.82 6.36 -0.88
N ASN A 45 14.51 5.11 -1.18
CA ASN A 45 15.23 4.32 -2.18
C ASN A 45 15.05 4.84 -3.62
N SER A 46 14.16 5.82 -3.84
CA SER A 46 13.98 6.48 -5.14
C SER A 46 14.77 7.77 -5.31
N LEU A 47 15.42 8.24 -4.23
CA LEU A 47 16.20 9.46 -4.24
C LEU A 47 17.52 9.26 -4.97
N SER A 48 18.02 10.35 -5.58
CA SER A 48 19.43 10.43 -5.95
C SER A 48 20.32 10.50 -4.72
N ASP A 49 21.62 10.21 -4.90
CA ASP A 49 22.60 10.31 -3.81
C ASP A 49 22.58 11.71 -3.18
N GLU A 50 22.55 12.76 -4.02
CA GLU A 50 22.48 14.17 -3.58
C GLU A 50 21.22 14.47 -2.75
N GLU A 51 20.06 13.96 -3.15
CA GLU A 51 18.80 14.15 -2.40
C GLU A 51 18.80 13.33 -1.09
N SER A 52 19.42 12.15 -1.11
CA SER A 52 19.50 11.29 0.07
C SER A 52 20.45 11.86 1.14
N ASP A 53 21.51 12.55 0.72
CA ASP A 53 22.46 13.23 1.59
C ASP A 53 21.83 14.42 2.34
N LEU A 54 20.73 14.98 1.80
CA LEU A 54 19.94 16.02 2.48
C LEU A 54 19.11 15.48 3.64
N ILE A 55 19.01 14.16 3.82
CA ILE A 55 18.23 13.55 4.89
C ILE A 55 19.22 13.21 6.02
N PRO A 56 19.41 14.10 7.01
CA PRO A 56 20.44 13.93 8.04
C PRO A 56 20.13 12.79 9.01
N ALA A 57 18.91 12.26 8.98
CA ALA A 57 18.38 11.30 9.93
C ALA A 57 17.79 10.06 9.22
N SER A 58 16.89 9.37 9.90
CA SER A 58 16.22 8.19 9.35
C SER A 58 15.13 8.61 8.35
N PRO A 59 14.89 7.86 7.26
CA PRO A 59 13.71 8.04 6.40
C PRO A 59 12.38 8.01 7.16
N LYS A 60 12.36 7.39 8.36
CA LYS A 60 11.20 7.37 9.25
C LYS A 60 10.86 8.72 9.87
N ASP A 61 11.81 9.66 9.87
CA ASP A 61 11.56 11.06 10.20
C ASP A 61 10.96 11.80 8.99
N SER A 62 9.82 11.29 8.55
CA SER A 62 9.06 11.84 7.44
C SER A 62 7.58 11.83 7.77
N ILE A 63 6.83 12.68 7.07
CA ILE A 63 5.38 12.79 7.23
C ILE A 63 4.71 12.13 6.03
N VAL A 64 4.01 11.03 6.28
CA VAL A 64 3.23 10.31 5.27
C VAL A 64 1.76 10.72 5.32
N LYS A 65 1.21 11.14 4.17
CA LYS A 65 -0.22 11.48 4.03
C LYS A 65 -0.81 10.84 2.78
N ASN A 66 -2.08 10.43 2.83
CA ASN A 66 -2.85 10.06 1.65
C ASN A 66 -3.65 11.29 1.19
N ILE A 67 -3.33 11.82 0.02
CA ILE A 67 -3.88 13.09 -0.48
C ILE A 67 -4.45 12.96 -1.89
N PRO A 68 -5.48 13.76 -2.25
CA PRO A 68 -6.01 13.80 -3.60
C PRO A 68 -4.99 14.40 -4.58
N VAL A 69 -4.96 13.89 -5.81
CA VAL A 69 -4.18 14.46 -6.91
C VAL A 69 -4.90 15.70 -7.42
N ASN A 70 -4.37 16.87 -7.10
CA ASN A 70 -4.84 18.16 -7.61
C ASN A 70 -4.01 18.63 -8.82
N ASN A 71 -4.38 19.78 -9.40
CA ASN A 71 -3.70 20.33 -10.58
C ASN A 71 -2.21 20.62 -10.37
N GLU A 72 -1.78 20.89 -9.13
CA GLU A 72 -0.37 21.12 -8.82
C GLU A 72 0.39 19.79 -8.77
N ILE A 73 -0.12 18.81 -8.03
CA ILE A 73 0.49 17.47 -7.92
C ILE A 73 0.56 16.83 -9.31
N LYS A 74 -0.47 17.01 -10.14
CA LYS A 74 -0.51 16.47 -11.50
C LYS A 74 0.66 16.93 -12.39
N LYS A 75 1.26 18.09 -12.11
CA LYS A 75 2.46 18.58 -12.82
C LYS A 75 3.75 17.89 -12.37
N SER A 76 3.75 17.34 -11.16
CA SER A 76 4.91 16.75 -10.50
C SER A 76 4.89 15.22 -10.48
N ILE A 77 3.84 14.59 -11.02
CA ILE A 77 3.72 13.12 -11.13
C ILE A 77 3.68 12.67 -12.58
N SER A 78 3.96 11.39 -12.81
CA SER A 78 3.93 10.75 -14.12
C SER A 78 2.58 10.97 -14.81
N LYS A 79 2.64 11.33 -16.10
CA LYS A 79 1.46 11.49 -16.96
C LYS A 79 0.66 10.19 -17.13
N THR A 80 1.29 9.04 -16.90
CA THR A 80 0.64 7.73 -16.97
C THR A 80 -0.09 7.35 -15.67
N TYR A 81 0.10 8.11 -14.60
CA TYR A 81 -0.63 7.89 -13.35
C TYR A 81 -2.07 8.38 -13.46
N ASN A 82 -3.02 7.47 -13.34
CA ASN A 82 -4.44 7.71 -13.61
C ASN A 82 -5.35 7.56 -12.38
N LYS A 83 -4.78 7.61 -11.17
CA LYS A 83 -5.55 7.52 -9.92
C LYS A 83 -5.71 8.91 -9.29
N ASP A 84 -6.79 9.09 -8.56
CA ASP A 84 -7.16 10.38 -7.97
C ASP A 84 -6.49 10.67 -6.62
N LYS A 85 -5.70 9.74 -6.10
CA LYS A 85 -4.99 9.86 -4.82
C LYS A 85 -3.57 9.33 -4.92
N VAL A 86 -2.71 9.84 -4.07
CA VAL A 86 -1.32 9.40 -3.88
C VAL A 86 -0.98 9.40 -2.40
N TYR A 87 0.02 8.62 -2.02
CA TYR A 87 0.74 8.84 -0.77
C TYR A 87 1.81 9.91 -1.00
N SER A 88 1.83 10.97 -0.20
CA SER A 88 2.93 11.92 -0.14
C SER A 88 3.82 11.57 1.05
N VAL A 89 5.12 11.45 0.81
CA VAL A 89 6.16 11.32 1.83
C VAL A 89 6.95 12.62 1.84
N THR A 90 6.80 13.41 2.89
CA THR A 90 7.58 14.65 3.07
C THR A 90 8.77 14.33 3.98
N PHE A 91 9.99 14.45 3.47
CA PHE A 91 11.20 14.30 4.28
C PHE A 91 11.46 15.61 5.03
N ASN A 92 11.55 15.53 6.35
CA ASN A 92 11.82 16.69 7.19
C ASN A 92 13.29 17.13 7.03
N HIS A 93 13.57 18.41 7.32
CA HIS A 93 14.93 18.95 7.34
C HIS A 93 15.65 18.91 5.99
N THR A 94 14.87 18.86 4.89
CA THR A 94 15.38 18.88 3.51
C THR A 94 15.15 20.24 2.84
N GLU A 95 14.57 21.20 3.55
CA GLU A 95 14.44 22.57 3.08
C GLU A 95 15.81 23.25 2.90
N THR A 96 15.87 24.16 1.94
CA THR A 96 17.04 25.01 1.70
C THR A 96 16.66 26.49 1.86
N ASP A 97 17.59 27.38 1.58
CA ASP A 97 17.31 28.81 1.56
C ASP A 97 16.24 29.19 0.54
N THR A 98 16.13 28.43 -0.56
CA THR A 98 15.27 28.75 -1.71
C THR A 98 14.11 27.77 -1.92
N THR A 99 14.12 26.60 -1.28
CA THR A 99 13.07 25.57 -1.43
C THR A 99 12.59 25.07 -0.08
N GLY A 100 11.31 24.66 0.00
CA GLY A 100 10.80 23.91 1.14
C GLY A 100 11.22 22.44 1.10
N ASN A 101 10.61 21.62 1.96
CA ASN A 101 10.93 20.19 2.08
C ASN A 101 10.70 19.40 0.78
N LEU A 102 11.51 18.36 0.57
CA LEU A 102 11.34 17.36 -0.47
C LEU A 102 10.12 16.48 -0.20
N VAL A 103 9.29 16.31 -1.23
CA VAL A 103 8.08 15.49 -1.20
C VAL A 103 8.15 14.45 -2.31
N ILE A 104 8.07 13.18 -1.96
CA ILE A 104 7.96 12.06 -2.89
C ILE A 104 6.53 11.56 -2.93
N PHE A 105 6.01 11.32 -4.14
CA PHE A 105 4.68 10.76 -4.37
C PHE A 105 4.78 9.27 -4.68
N VAL A 106 4.08 8.46 -3.90
CA VAL A 106 3.99 7.01 -4.07
C VAL A 106 2.55 6.65 -4.46
N GLY A 107 2.41 5.75 -5.41
CA GLY A 107 1.13 5.23 -5.88
C GLY A 107 0.36 4.50 -4.77
N LEU A 108 -0.94 4.30 -5.00
CA LEU A 108 -1.82 3.60 -4.04
C LEU A 108 -1.44 2.13 -3.81
N ASP A 109 -0.61 1.56 -4.67
CA ASP A 109 -0.01 0.23 -4.50
C ASP A 109 1.07 0.20 -3.40
N LYS A 110 1.45 1.38 -2.85
CA LYS A 110 2.50 1.56 -1.84
C LYS A 110 3.85 1.01 -2.29
N LYS A 111 4.09 0.89 -3.60
CA LYS A 111 5.29 0.29 -4.17
C LYS A 111 5.90 1.15 -5.27
N THR A 112 5.05 1.83 -6.06
CA THR A 112 5.50 2.59 -7.22
C THR A 112 5.69 4.05 -6.87
N VAL A 113 6.89 4.60 -7.05
CA VAL A 113 7.10 6.05 -6.99
C VAL A 113 6.62 6.66 -8.29
N VAL A 114 5.77 7.68 -8.17
CA VAL A 114 5.09 8.31 -9.31
C VAL A 114 5.52 9.74 -9.56
N GLY A 115 6.34 10.33 -8.69
CA GLY A 115 6.92 11.65 -8.91
C GLY A 115 7.48 12.28 -7.64
N SER A 116 7.98 13.50 -7.76
CA SER A 116 8.57 14.27 -6.65
C SER A 116 8.37 15.77 -6.86
N LYS A 117 8.44 16.54 -5.78
CA LYS A 117 8.53 18.00 -5.80
C LYS A 117 9.16 18.54 -4.54
N TYR A 118 9.64 19.77 -4.59
CA TYR A 118 9.90 20.58 -3.39
C TYR A 118 8.65 21.36 -3.01
N GLN A 119 8.41 21.51 -1.70
CA GLN A 119 7.38 22.41 -1.20
C GLN A 119 7.76 23.87 -1.51
N PRO A 120 6.78 24.74 -1.77
CA PRO A 120 7.03 26.17 -1.75
C PRO A 120 7.43 26.60 -0.34
N LYS A 121 8.28 27.62 -0.26
CA LYS A 121 8.64 28.29 0.98
C LYS A 121 7.64 29.39 1.31
#